data_AF-A0A819XNX9-F1
#
_entry.id   AF-A0A819XNX9-F1
#
_cell.length_a   1.000
_cell.length_b   1.000
_cell.length_c   1.000
_cell.angle_alpha   90.00
_cell.angle_beta   90.00
_cell.angle_gamma   90.00
#
_symmetry.space_group_name_H-M   'P 1'
#
loop_
_entity.id
_entity.type
_entity.pdbx_description
1 polymer ?
#
loop_
_entity_poly.entity_id
_entity_poly.type
_entity_poly.pdbx_seq_one_letter_code
_entity_poly.pdbx_strand_id
1 'polypeptide(L)'
;MIILTGFPPDVVNIILGDGPECGYAIAVHAHIDKAACTSSVEIGKKIQEAATKSNLKCVTFELECGSEGVDNKDYFIKATIFSDVKDDMQITREEIFGAVISVLKYDSYEEVIKRANDMTFGLGAGVITRDSKVERNDY
;
A
#
# COMPACT_ATOMS: atom_id res chain seq x y z
N MET A 1 14.71 -19.12 -12.22
CA MET A 1 13.85 -18.76 -13.37
C MET A 1 14.49 -17.70 -14.28
N ILE A 2 15.07 -16.60 -13.76
CA ILE A 2 15.69 -15.52 -14.58
C ILE A 2 16.95 -15.95 -15.35
N ILE A 3 17.82 -16.80 -14.79
CA ILE A 3 19.03 -17.27 -15.50
C ILE A 3 18.65 -18.18 -16.70
N LEU A 4 17.51 -18.87 -16.62
CA LEU A 4 17.05 -19.81 -17.63
C LEU A 4 16.36 -19.12 -18.83
N THR A 5 16.01 -17.84 -18.71
CA THR A 5 15.32 -17.08 -19.76
C THR A 5 16.27 -16.37 -20.74
N GLY A 6 17.59 -16.55 -20.58
CA GLY A 6 18.59 -16.08 -21.54
C GLY A 6 18.96 -14.60 -21.45
N PHE A 7 18.70 -13.93 -20.32
CA PHE A 7 19.24 -12.59 -20.10
C PHE A 7 20.78 -12.63 -20.05
N PRO A 8 21.48 -11.66 -20.67
CA PRO A 8 22.91 -11.52 -20.49
C PRO A 8 23.28 -11.36 -19.00
N PRO A 9 24.50 -11.73 -18.60
CA PRO A 9 25.02 -11.41 -17.28
C PRO A 9 24.83 -9.93 -16.95
N ASP A 10 24.59 -9.62 -15.68
CA ASP A 10 24.47 -8.27 -15.11
C ASP A 10 23.24 -7.43 -15.55
N VAL A 11 22.38 -7.94 -16.44
CA VAL A 11 21.14 -7.25 -16.84
C VAL A 11 20.10 -7.25 -15.71
N VAL A 12 20.03 -8.34 -14.94
CA VAL A 12 19.12 -8.46 -13.80
C VAL A 12 19.91 -8.85 -12.57
N ASN A 13 19.94 -7.96 -11.59
CA ASN A 13 20.65 -8.15 -10.32
C ASN A 13 19.63 -8.26 -9.19
N ILE A 14 19.79 -9.27 -8.34
CA ILE A 14 18.98 -9.47 -7.13
C ILE A 14 19.90 -9.29 -5.93
N ILE A 15 19.61 -8.28 -5.11
CA ILE A 15 20.38 -7.98 -3.90
C ILE A 15 19.45 -8.15 -2.72
N LEU A 16 19.83 -9.04 -1.80
CA LEU A 16 19.11 -9.26 -0.55
C LEU A 16 19.80 -8.43 0.53
N GLY A 17 19.01 -7.71 1.32
CA GLY A 17 19.51 -6.90 2.42
C GLY A 17 18.37 -6.23 3.16
N ASP A 18 18.69 -5.62 4.29
CA ASP A 18 17.72 -4.88 5.08
C ASP A 18 17.36 -3.55 4.38
N GLY A 19 16.12 -3.10 4.55
CA GLY A 19 15.58 -1.90 3.90
C GLY A 19 16.38 -0.63 4.19
N PRO A 20 16.71 -0.32 5.46
CA PRO A 20 17.53 0.83 5.85
C PRO A 20 18.93 0.86 5.26
N GLU A 21 19.51 -0.29 4.89
CA GLU A 21 20.84 -0.34 4.28
C GLU A 21 20.75 -0.44 2.76
N CYS A 22 20.19 -1.56 2.27
CA CYS A 22 20.14 -1.87 0.84
C CYS A 22 19.19 -0.93 0.09
N GLY A 23 17.97 -0.75 0.59
CA GLY A 23 16.97 0.13 -0.02
C GLY A 23 17.42 1.59 -0.01
N TYR A 24 18.02 2.05 1.10
CA TYR A 24 18.56 3.40 1.18
C TYR A 24 19.74 3.63 0.22
N ALA A 25 20.68 2.67 0.13
CA ALA A 25 21.80 2.75 -0.80
C ALA A 25 21.32 2.89 -2.26
N ILE A 26 20.31 2.12 -2.65
CA ILE A 26 19.66 2.23 -3.96
C ILE A 26 19.05 3.63 -4.15
N ALA A 27 18.32 4.13 -3.14
CA ALA A 27 17.65 5.42 -3.22
C ALA A 27 18.62 6.61 -3.36
N VAL A 28 19.82 6.55 -2.77
CA VAL A 28 20.83 7.63 -2.86
C VAL A 28 21.85 7.44 -3.97
N HIS A 29 21.92 6.28 -4.63
CA HIS A 29 22.95 6.03 -5.62
C HIS A 29 22.83 6.97 -6.82
N ALA A 30 23.92 7.64 -7.18
CA ALA A 30 23.93 8.67 -8.25
C ALA A 30 23.76 8.09 -9.65
N HIS A 31 24.15 6.81 -9.86
CA HIS A 31 24.06 6.12 -11.16
C HIS A 31 22.79 5.28 -11.33
N ILE A 32 21.84 5.38 -10.41
CA ILE A 32 20.52 4.76 -10.59
C ILE A 32 19.57 5.82 -11.14
N ASP A 33 19.03 5.57 -12.33
CA ASP A 33 18.17 6.53 -13.03
C ASP A 33 16.72 6.49 -12.55
N LYS A 34 16.26 5.34 -12.05
CA LYS A 34 14.89 5.13 -11.59
C LYS A 34 14.85 4.12 -10.43
N ALA A 35 13.98 4.39 -9.46
CA ALA A 35 13.60 3.42 -8.43
C ALA A 35 12.07 3.23 -8.40
N ALA A 36 11.63 2.01 -8.15
CA ALA A 36 10.24 1.67 -7.91
C ALA A 36 10.14 0.92 -6.58
N CYS A 37 9.18 1.28 -5.73
CA CYS A 37 9.05 0.73 -4.39
C CYS A 37 7.58 0.52 -4.03
N THR A 38 7.26 -0.68 -3.53
CA THR A 38 5.98 -1.00 -2.89
C THR A 38 6.24 -1.18 -1.41
N SER A 39 5.75 -0.27 -0.56
CA SER A 39 6.07 -0.25 0.87
C SER A 39 5.12 0.66 1.66
N SER A 40 5.46 0.95 2.91
CA SER A 40 4.70 1.86 3.75
C SER A 40 4.83 3.32 3.30
N VAL A 41 3.82 4.14 3.59
CA VAL A 41 3.85 5.60 3.34
C VAL A 41 5.07 6.27 4.00
N GLU A 42 5.45 5.84 5.20
CA GLU A 42 6.61 6.34 5.94
C GLU A 42 7.91 6.08 5.18
N ILE A 43 8.08 4.86 4.64
CA ILE A 43 9.27 4.49 3.87
C ILE A 43 9.26 5.18 2.50
N GLY A 44 8.09 5.31 1.85
CA GLY A 44 7.94 6.05 0.60
C GLY A 44 8.44 7.49 0.70
N LYS A 45 8.06 8.20 1.78
CA LYS A 45 8.56 9.56 2.06
C LYS A 45 10.08 9.60 2.19
N LYS A 46 10.68 8.67 2.94
CA LYS A 46 12.14 8.58 3.11
C LYS A 46 12.87 8.33 1.79
N ILE A 47 12.34 7.43 0.95
CA ILE A 47 12.92 7.14 -0.37
C ILE A 47 12.81 8.35 -1.28
N GLN A 48 11.67 9.05 -1.29
CA GLN A 48 11.47 10.27 -2.06
C GLN A 48 12.47 11.35 -1.65
N GLU A 49 12.68 11.56 -0.35
CA GLU A 49 13.69 12.50 0.16
C GLU A 49 15.11 12.11 -0.26
N ALA A 50 15.46 10.83 -0.15
CA ALA A 50 16.77 10.31 -0.53
C ALA A 50 17.05 10.46 -2.03
N ALA A 51 16.05 10.21 -2.88
CA ALA A 51 16.13 10.44 -4.32
C ALA A 51 16.34 11.93 -4.65
N THR A 52 15.63 12.82 -3.96
CA THR A 52 15.76 14.27 -4.15
C THR A 52 17.14 14.78 -3.75
N LYS A 53 17.71 14.27 -2.65
CA LYS A 53 19.04 14.67 -2.15
C LYS A 53 20.21 14.12 -2.97
N SER A 54 19.98 13.15 -3.85
CA SER A 54 21.04 12.47 -4.61
C SER A 54 21.15 12.98 -6.05
N ASN A 55 20.23 12.57 -6.92
CA ASN A 55 20.30 12.86 -8.36
C ASN A 55 18.94 13.16 -8.99
N LEU A 56 17.89 13.40 -8.19
CA LEU A 56 16.52 13.63 -8.67
C LEU A 56 15.98 12.47 -9.53
N LYS A 57 16.44 11.24 -9.28
CA LYS A 57 15.94 10.03 -9.96
C LYS A 57 14.42 9.94 -9.90
N CYS A 58 13.83 9.45 -10.98
CA CYS A 58 12.40 9.18 -11.01
C CYS A 58 12.06 8.08 -10.00
N VAL A 59 11.08 8.32 -9.14
CA VAL A 59 10.58 7.32 -8.20
C VAL A 59 9.11 7.03 -8.47
N THR A 60 8.73 5.76 -8.36
CA THR A 60 7.33 5.31 -8.47
C THR A 60 6.99 4.53 -7.21
N PHE A 61 5.83 4.82 -6.63
CA PHE A 61 5.39 4.21 -5.39
C PHE A 61 4.03 3.56 -5.53
N GLU A 62 3.91 2.40 -4.91
CA GLU A 62 2.64 1.84 -4.45
C GLU A 62 2.74 1.81 -2.92
N LEU A 63 1.90 2.58 -2.23
CA LEU A 63 2.03 2.79 -0.80
C LEU A 63 0.84 2.23 -0.05
N GLU A 64 1.18 1.53 1.02
CA GLU A 64 0.25 0.95 1.98
C GLU A 64 0.59 1.51 3.37
N CYS A 65 -0.28 1.34 4.35
CA CYS A 65 -0.02 1.60 5.75
C CYS A 65 -0.11 0.26 6.50
N GLY A 66 0.75 0.07 7.50
CA GLY A 66 0.78 -1.15 8.28
C GLY A 66 0.56 -0.87 9.75
N SER A 67 0.00 -1.85 10.45
CA SER A 67 0.01 -1.87 11.92
C SER A 67 1.25 -2.62 12.44
N GLU A 68 1.64 -2.37 13.69
CA GLU A 68 2.71 -3.14 14.32
C GLU A 68 2.28 -4.60 14.50
N GLY A 69 3.19 -5.53 14.18
CA GLY A 69 2.94 -6.96 14.31
C GLY A 69 2.68 -7.37 15.76
N VAL A 70 1.76 -8.32 15.95
CA VAL A 70 1.54 -8.94 17.26
C VAL A 70 2.72 -9.88 17.56
N ASP A 71 3.45 -9.60 18.65
CA ASP A 71 4.54 -10.46 19.12
C ASP A 71 3.96 -11.74 19.75
N ASN A 72 3.58 -12.68 18.89
CA ASN A 72 3.20 -14.03 19.27
C ASN A 72 3.99 -15.02 18.41
N LYS A 73 4.53 -16.05 19.08
CA LYS A 73 5.50 -17.01 18.55
C LYS A 73 5.05 -17.73 17.27
N ASP A 74 3.73 -17.79 17.06
CA ASP A 74 3.13 -18.55 15.98
C ASP A 74 2.46 -17.67 14.90
N TYR A 75 2.45 -16.33 15.04
CA TYR A 75 1.84 -15.36 14.10
C TYR A 75 0.40 -15.66 13.63
N PHE A 76 -0.33 -16.55 14.30
CA PHE A 76 -1.72 -16.85 13.98
C PHE A 76 -2.67 -15.83 14.59
N ILE A 77 -3.48 -15.20 13.74
CA ILE A 77 -4.55 -14.29 14.13
C ILE A 77 -5.88 -14.89 13.67
N LYS A 78 -6.87 -14.92 14.55
CA LYS A 78 -8.23 -15.33 14.20
C LYS A 78 -8.85 -14.27 13.30
N ALA A 79 -9.46 -14.70 12.19
CA ALA A 79 -10.28 -13.82 11.36
C ALA A 79 -11.35 -13.12 12.22
N THR A 80 -11.34 -11.79 12.23
CA THR A 80 -12.14 -10.98 13.15
C THR A 80 -13.01 -10.01 12.36
N ILE A 81 -14.29 -9.91 12.75
CA ILE A 81 -15.24 -8.98 12.13
C ILE A 81 -15.71 -8.01 13.22
N PHE A 82 -15.59 -6.71 12.95
CA PHE A 82 -16.17 -5.66 13.77
C PHE A 82 -17.45 -5.15 13.11
N SER A 83 -18.57 -5.24 13.84
CA SER A 83 -19.83 -4.60 13.49
C SER A 83 -20.00 -3.29 14.24
N ASP A 84 -20.93 -2.45 13.78
CA ASP A 84 -21.28 -1.15 14.39
C ASP A 84 -20.09 -0.21 14.56
N VAL A 85 -19.18 -0.28 13.58
CA VAL A 85 -17.99 0.55 13.50
C VAL A 85 -18.36 1.96 13.03
N LYS A 86 -17.72 2.97 13.62
CA LYS A 86 -17.94 4.38 13.30
C LYS A 86 -16.76 4.93 12.51
N ASP A 87 -17.02 5.93 11.67
CA ASP A 87 -16.02 6.48 10.76
C ASP A 87 -14.80 7.08 11.48
N ASP A 88 -14.93 7.54 12.72
CA ASP A 88 -13.85 8.14 13.51
C ASP A 88 -12.98 7.12 14.27
N MET A 89 -13.29 5.82 14.18
CA MET A 89 -12.48 4.78 14.81
C MET A 89 -11.17 4.54 14.04
N GLN A 90 -10.10 4.17 14.75
CA GLN A 90 -8.81 3.87 14.09
C GLN A 90 -8.93 2.72 13.07
N ILE A 91 -9.73 1.70 13.36
CA ILE A 91 -9.96 0.53 12.47
C ILE A 91 -10.68 0.88 11.15
N THR A 92 -11.14 2.13 10.98
CA THR A 92 -11.72 2.65 9.72
C THR A 92 -10.87 3.73 9.08
N ARG A 93 -9.80 4.20 9.74
CA ARG A 93 -8.94 5.28 9.25
C ARG A 93 -7.54 4.81 8.91
N GLU A 94 -7.07 3.79 9.61
CA GLU A 94 -5.75 3.20 9.45
C GLU A 94 -5.85 1.82 8.83
N GLU A 95 -4.83 1.45 8.06
CA GLU A 95 -4.77 0.14 7.45
C GLU A 95 -4.28 -0.90 8.46
N ILE A 96 -5.03 -1.99 8.58
CA ILE A 96 -4.81 -3.01 9.61
C ILE A 96 -3.72 -4.02 9.19
N PHE A 97 -3.64 -4.34 7.89
CA PHE A 97 -2.71 -5.33 7.33
C PHE A 97 -2.86 -6.77 7.90
N GLY A 98 -4.02 -7.07 8.49
CA GLY A 98 -4.33 -8.33 9.15
C GLY A 98 -5.72 -8.88 8.78
N ALA A 99 -6.06 -10.06 9.28
CA ALA A 99 -7.33 -10.74 9.00
C ALA A 99 -8.53 -10.11 9.74
N VAL A 100 -8.80 -8.82 9.50
CA VAL A 100 -9.83 -8.03 10.15
C VAL A 100 -10.72 -7.35 9.12
N ILE A 101 -12.03 -7.42 9.31
CA ILE A 101 -13.03 -6.73 8.47
C ILE A 101 -13.85 -5.78 9.35
N SER A 102 -13.91 -4.51 8.95
CA SER A 102 -14.79 -3.49 9.53
C SER A 102 -16.07 -3.38 8.70
N VAL A 103 -17.23 -3.59 9.32
CA VAL A 103 -18.54 -3.51 8.63
C VAL A 103 -19.28 -2.25 9.06
N LEU A 104 -19.57 -1.39 8.09
CA LEU A 104 -20.29 -0.14 8.26
C LEU A 104 -21.59 -0.16 7.46
N LYS A 105 -22.67 0.38 8.04
CA LYS A 105 -23.95 0.58 7.37
C LYS A 105 -24.03 2.01 6.85
N TYR A 106 -24.77 2.21 5.78
CA TYR A 106 -25.07 3.49 5.15
C TYR A 106 -26.52 3.49 4.66
N ASP A 107 -27.13 4.66 4.53
CA ASP A 107 -28.54 4.80 4.15
C ASP A 107 -28.72 5.36 2.72
N SER A 108 -27.70 6.03 2.16
CA SER A 108 -27.76 6.60 0.80
C SER A 108 -26.47 6.41 -0.01
N TYR A 109 -26.58 6.49 -1.34
CA TYR A 109 -25.43 6.42 -2.24
C TYR A 109 -24.47 7.60 -2.06
N GLU A 110 -25.01 8.81 -1.90
CA GLU A 110 -24.24 10.03 -1.69
C GLU A 110 -23.45 9.94 -0.37
N GLU A 111 -24.06 9.37 0.67
CA GLU A 111 -23.42 9.16 1.95
C GLU A 111 -22.23 8.20 1.82
N VAL A 112 -22.41 7.02 1.21
CA VAL A 112 -21.34 6.03 1.09
C VAL A 112 -20.22 6.50 0.16
N ILE A 113 -20.52 7.24 -0.91
CA ILE A 113 -19.52 7.84 -1.78
C ILE A 113 -18.71 8.88 -1.01
N LYS A 114 -19.36 9.75 -0.23
CA LYS A 114 -18.67 10.74 0.59
C LYS A 114 -17.76 10.06 1.61
N ARG A 115 -18.25 9.00 2.27
CA ARG A 115 -17.48 8.25 3.28
C ARG A 115 -16.31 7.49 2.68
N ALA A 116 -16.50 6.84 1.52
CA ALA A 116 -15.43 6.14 0.82
C ALA A 116 -14.29 7.10 0.40
N ASN A 117 -14.62 8.35 0.07
CA ASN A 117 -13.65 9.38 -0.30
C ASN A 117 -13.09 10.18 0.89
N ASP A 118 -13.63 10.02 2.10
CA ASP A 118 -13.13 10.67 3.33
C ASP A 118 -11.95 9.89 3.93
N MET A 119 -10.93 9.65 3.09
CA MET A 119 -9.76 8.84 3.42
C MET A 119 -8.49 9.53 2.94
N THR A 120 -7.38 9.27 3.62
CA THR A 120 -6.06 9.77 3.18
C THR A 120 -5.48 8.93 2.02
N PHE A 121 -6.10 7.79 1.73
CA PHE A 121 -5.63 6.79 0.76
C PHE A 121 -6.64 6.57 -0.37
N GLY A 122 -6.17 6.04 -1.50
CA GLY A 122 -7.00 5.80 -2.69
C GLY A 122 -6.45 4.73 -3.64
N LEU A 123 -5.88 3.65 -3.10
CA LEU A 123 -5.22 2.60 -3.88
C LEU A 123 -6.20 1.70 -4.65
N GLY A 124 -7.29 1.30 -4.00
CA GLY A 124 -8.30 0.44 -4.60
C GLY A 124 -9.63 0.50 -3.85
N ALA A 125 -10.72 0.30 -4.57
CA ALA A 125 -12.07 0.21 -4.03
C ALA A 125 -12.88 -0.84 -4.80
N GLY A 126 -13.76 -1.56 -4.11
CA GLY A 126 -14.62 -2.59 -4.69
C GLY A 126 -16.09 -2.24 -4.54
N VAL A 127 -16.88 -2.44 -5.60
CA VAL A 127 -18.33 -2.25 -5.59
C VAL A 127 -18.99 -3.55 -6.04
N ILE A 128 -19.97 -4.03 -5.27
CA ILE A 128 -20.78 -5.19 -5.62
C ILE A 128 -22.22 -4.74 -5.77
N THR A 129 -22.72 -4.76 -7.01
CA THR A 129 -24.07 -4.30 -7.37
C THR A 129 -24.61 -5.14 -8.53
N ARG A 130 -25.93 -5.12 -8.71
CA ARG A 130 -26.60 -5.66 -9.91
C ARG A 130 -27.13 -4.56 -10.83
N ASP A 131 -27.02 -3.30 -10.40
CA ASP A 131 -27.46 -2.14 -11.17
C ASP A 131 -26.28 -1.57 -11.98
N SER A 132 -26.40 -1.59 -13.30
CA SER A 132 -25.36 -1.13 -14.21
C SER A 132 -25.15 0.39 -14.20
N LYS A 133 -26.10 1.17 -13.68
CA LYS A 133 -25.93 2.63 -13.52
C LYS A 133 -24.89 2.96 -12.45
N VAL A 134 -24.77 2.09 -11.45
CA VAL A 134 -23.81 2.21 -10.35
C VAL A 134 -22.37 2.13 -10.87
N GLU A 135 -22.12 1.24 -11.82
CA GLU A 135 -20.78 1.07 -12.41
C GLU A 135 -20.32 2.30 -13.21
N ARG A 136 -21.26 3.05 -13.79
CA ARG A 136 -20.97 4.19 -14.67
C ARG A 136 -20.90 5.53 -13.93
N ASN A 137 -21.23 5.54 -12.64
CA ASN A 137 -21.34 6.77 -11.86
C ASN A 137 -22.41 7.75 -12.43
N ASP A 138 -23.44 7.20 -13.08
CA ASP A 138 -24.54 7.93 -13.76
C ASP A 138 -25.78 8.03 -12.84
N TYR A 139 -25.61 8.49 -11.59
CA TYR A 139 -26.68 8.61 -10.59
C TYR A 139 -27.45 9.92 -10.69
#